data_AF-A0A3R9DZU8-F1
#
_entry.id   AF-A0A3R9DZU8-F1
#
_cell.length_a   1.000
_cell.length_b   1.000
_cell.length_c   1.000
_cell.angle_alpha   90.00
_cell.angle_beta   90.00
_cell.angle_gamma   90.00
#
_symmetry.space_group_name_H-M   'P 1'
#
loop_
_entity.id
_entity.type
_entity.pdbx_description
1 polymer ?
#
loop_
_entity_poly.entity_id
_entity_poly.type
_entity_poly.pdbx_seq_one_letter_code
_entity_poly.pdbx_strand_id
1 'polypeptide(L)'
;MLAVPTPPPAASAPPRETFVLRVVRRRDVARLRRSGPPAGVPLPPTHASGRDPRYPSPHASRELLGALLEFAAHVVVAVIAAVVVQRTPAANPTTVTLTLIGVFLAASFVDRVIVQRLFAASLGKALLGLRVIRYDTGGRPTLWPLVKQWLFGFVVVFSLFG
;
A
#
# COMPACT_ATOMS: atom_id res chain seq x y z
N MET A 1 49.88 28.53 14.42
CA MET A 1 49.25 27.74 13.33
C MET A 1 48.11 26.95 13.96
N LEU A 2 46.88 27.46 13.90
CA LEU A 2 45.70 26.82 14.51
C LEU A 2 45.16 25.75 13.56
N ALA A 3 45.03 24.51 14.05
CA ALA A 3 44.49 23.40 13.28
C ALA A 3 43.01 23.67 12.97
N VAL A 4 42.66 23.72 11.68
CA VAL A 4 41.28 23.79 11.22
C VAL A 4 40.65 22.40 11.48
N PRO A 5 39.58 22.31 12.29
CA PRO A 5 38.91 21.03 12.51
C PRO A 5 38.28 20.55 11.21
N THR A 6 38.58 19.30 10.85
CA THR A 6 37.99 18.65 9.68
C THR A 6 36.48 18.47 9.90
N PRO A 7 35.65 18.77 8.88
CA PRO A 7 34.22 18.55 8.99
C PRO A 7 33.91 17.07 9.22
N PRO A 8 32.88 16.74 10.00
CA PRO A 8 32.47 15.36 10.22
C PRO A 8 32.13 14.69 8.88
N PRO A 9 32.41 13.39 8.72
CA PRO A 9 32.07 12.66 7.50
C PRO A 9 30.58 12.83 7.21
N ALA A 10 30.25 13.19 5.98
CA ALA A 10 28.86 13.30 5.54
C ALA A 10 28.13 11.99 5.89
N ALA A 11 27.04 12.10 6.64
CA ALA A 11 26.21 10.95 6.98
C ALA A 11 25.91 10.19 5.68
N SER A 12 26.30 8.91 5.64
CA SER A 12 26.10 8.06 4.48
C SER A 12 24.63 8.13 4.08
N ALA A 13 24.37 8.48 2.82
CA ALA A 13 23.02 8.56 2.30
C ALA A 13 22.33 7.21 2.60
N PRO A 14 21.13 7.21 3.24
CA PRO A 14 20.47 5.98 3.59
C PRO A 14 20.30 5.13 2.32
N PRO A 15 20.48 3.80 2.41
CA PRO A 15 20.31 2.91 1.27
C PRO A 15 18.98 3.21 0.58
N ARG A 16 18.99 3.28 -0.75
CA ARG A 16 17.83 3.59 -1.60
C ARG A 16 16.78 2.47 -1.51
N GLU A 17 16.13 2.30 -0.37
CA GLU A 17 14.87 1.58 -0.22
C GLU A 17 13.72 2.40 -0.84
N THR A 18 13.88 2.71 -2.13
CA THR A 18 12.98 3.52 -2.97
C THR A 18 11.62 2.85 -3.21
N PHE A 19 11.45 1.61 -2.74
CA PHE A 19 10.28 0.78 -2.97
C PHE A 19 9.36 0.64 -1.75
N VAL A 20 9.70 1.26 -0.63
CA VAL A 20 8.90 1.11 0.59
C VAL A 20 7.67 2.02 0.51
N LEU A 21 6.51 1.41 0.63
CA LEU A 21 5.22 2.08 0.72
C LEU A 21 4.74 2.09 2.17
N ARG A 22 4.10 3.20 2.56
CA ARG A 22 3.51 3.40 3.88
C ARG A 22 2.06 3.81 3.76
N VAL A 23 1.24 3.32 4.68
CA VAL A 23 -0.16 3.74 4.81
C VAL A 23 -0.21 4.88 5.82
N VAL A 24 -0.96 5.93 5.52
CA VAL A 24 -1.20 7.06 6.41
C VAL A 24 -2.65 7.52 6.29
N ARG A 25 -3.10 8.38 7.21
CA ARG A 25 -4.42 9.00 7.08
C ARG A 25 -4.41 10.05 5.97
N ARG A 26 -5.43 10.02 5.11
CA ARG A 26 -5.64 11.03 4.06
C ARG A 26 -5.73 12.45 4.63
N ARG A 27 -6.34 12.60 5.82
CA ARG A 27 -6.41 13.89 6.53
C ARG A 27 -5.05 14.45 6.92
N ASP A 28 -4.08 13.59 7.26
CA ASP A 28 -2.75 14.04 7.67
C ASP A 28 -1.96 14.57 6.47
N VAL A 29 -2.06 13.88 5.33
CA VAL A 29 -1.48 14.35 4.06
C VAL A 29 -2.12 15.68 3.63
N ALA A 30 -3.44 15.82 3.77
CA ALA A 30 -4.13 17.07 3.45
C ALA A 30 -3.75 18.22 4.41
N ARG A 31 -3.55 17.93 5.70
CA ARG A 31 -3.04 18.90 6.68
C ARG A 31 -1.62 19.33 6.32
N LEU A 32 -0.72 18.37 6.06
CA LEU A 32 0.67 18.63 5.70
C LEU A 32 0.78 19.51 4.44
N ARG A 33 -0.08 19.29 3.43
CA ARG A 33 -0.12 20.11 2.22
C ARG A 33 -0.62 21.54 2.45
N ARG A 34 -1.55 21.73 3.39
CA ARG A 34 -2.16 23.03 3.67
C ARG A 34 -1.32 23.89 4.63
N SER A 35 -0.73 23.27 5.64
CA SER A 35 -0.11 23.97 6.77
C SER A 35 1.40 23.74 6.87
N GLY A 36 1.97 22.89 6.01
CA GLY A 36 3.37 22.47 6.14
C GLY A 36 3.60 21.48 7.28
N PRO A 37 4.86 21.04 7.47
CA PRO A 37 5.24 20.18 8.58
C PRO A 37 5.18 20.96 9.92
N PRO A 38 5.05 20.26 11.06
CA PRO A 38 5.10 20.89 12.38
C PRO A 38 6.40 21.69 12.58
N ALA A 39 6.27 22.96 12.98
CA ALA A 39 7.42 23.83 13.28
C ALA A 39 8.07 23.45 14.62
N GLY A 40 9.39 23.62 14.71
CA GLY A 40 10.13 23.40 15.96
C GLY A 40 10.32 21.94 16.38
N VAL A 41 9.92 20.97 15.55
CA VAL A 41 10.08 19.54 15.83
C VAL A 41 11.05 18.92 14.82
N PRO A 42 12.08 18.18 15.26
CA PRO A 42 12.95 17.42 14.36
C PRO A 42 12.12 16.43 13.53
N LEU A 43 12.27 16.47 12.20
CA LEU A 43 11.58 15.57 11.29
C LEU A 43 12.47 14.39 10.92
N PRO A 44 11.94 13.16 10.91
CA PRO A 44 12.69 12.02 10.38
C PRO A 44 13.04 12.23 8.89
N PRO A 45 14.19 11.71 8.42
CA PRO A 45 14.60 11.86 7.03
C PRO A 45 13.62 11.22 6.03
N THR A 46 12.78 10.31 6.51
CA THR A 46 11.86 9.50 5.71
C THR A 46 10.43 9.58 6.24
N HIS A 47 9.46 9.54 5.34
CA HIS A 47 8.05 9.72 5.65
C HIS A 47 7.41 8.49 6.30
N ALA A 48 6.58 8.73 7.32
CA ALA A 48 5.82 7.73 8.05
C ALA A 48 6.69 6.62 8.66
N SER A 49 7.91 6.99 9.10
CA SER A 49 8.76 6.17 9.96
C SER A 49 8.38 6.37 11.42
N GLY A 50 8.18 5.28 12.18
CA GLY A 50 7.93 5.33 13.62
C GLY A 50 6.82 6.33 14.01
N ARG A 51 7.15 7.25 14.92
CA ARG A 51 6.26 8.34 15.38
C ARG A 51 6.49 9.62 14.57
N ASP A 52 6.40 9.55 13.24
CA ASP A 52 6.58 10.71 12.36
C ASP A 52 5.53 11.81 12.67
N PRO A 53 5.95 13.00 13.16
CA PRO A 53 5.04 14.10 13.49
C PRO A 53 4.22 14.60 12.30
N ARG A 54 4.67 14.32 11.05
CA ARG A 54 3.90 14.62 9.83
C ARG A 54 2.59 13.81 9.76
N TYR A 55 2.53 12.63 10.36
CA TYR A 55 1.40 11.69 10.28
C TYR A 55 0.98 11.17 11.66
N PRO A 56 0.48 12.05 12.56
CA PRO A 56 0.26 11.72 13.97
C PRO A 56 -0.95 10.82 14.21
N SER A 57 -1.81 10.60 13.22
CA SER A 57 -3.07 9.90 13.44
C SER A 57 -2.91 8.37 13.45
N PRO A 58 -3.50 7.67 14.42
CA PRO A 58 -3.53 6.21 14.42
C PRO A 58 -4.35 5.69 13.25
N HIS A 59 -3.85 4.64 12.61
CA HIS A 59 -4.46 4.07 11.41
C HIS A 59 -4.39 2.54 11.31
N ALA A 60 -3.70 1.84 12.21
CA ALA A 60 -3.52 0.39 12.14
C ALA A 60 -4.85 -0.39 12.07
N SER A 61 -5.83 -0.07 12.93
CA SER A 61 -7.14 -0.73 12.91
C SER A 61 -7.91 -0.49 11.61
N ARG A 62 -7.81 0.72 11.06
CA ARG A 62 -8.41 1.07 9.76
C ARG A 62 -7.67 0.39 8.60
N GLU A 63 -6.38 0.20 8.73
CA GLU A 63 -5.60 -0.51 7.72
C GLU A 63 -6.00 -1.97 7.65
N LEU A 64 -6.12 -2.63 8.82
CA LEU A 64 -6.63 -3.99 8.91
C LEU A 64 -8.06 -4.10 8.37
N LEU A 65 -8.98 -3.26 8.83
CA LEU A 65 -10.36 -3.27 8.35
C LEU A 65 -10.44 -2.99 6.84
N GLY A 66 -9.60 -2.08 6.33
CA GLY A 66 -9.53 -1.76 4.90
C GLY A 66 -9.04 -2.95 4.08
N ALA A 67 -8.06 -3.70 4.59
CA ALA A 67 -7.59 -4.92 3.96
C ALA A 67 -8.67 -6.02 3.95
N LEU A 68 -9.44 -6.16 5.03
CA LEU A 68 -10.55 -7.12 5.10
C LEU A 68 -11.68 -6.77 4.14
N LEU A 69 -12.07 -5.49 4.07
CA LEU A 69 -13.08 -5.02 3.11
C LEU A 69 -12.64 -5.22 1.66
N GLU A 70 -11.35 -4.97 1.37
CA GLU A 70 -10.77 -5.23 0.04
C GLU A 70 -10.81 -6.71 -0.31
N PHE A 71 -10.38 -7.57 0.62
CA PHE A 71 -10.43 -9.02 0.43
C PHE A 71 -11.86 -9.51 0.17
N ALA A 72 -12.82 -9.07 0.99
CA ALA A 72 -14.24 -9.42 0.81
C ALA A 72 -14.77 -8.96 -0.56
N ALA A 73 -14.41 -7.75 -1.00
CA ALA A 73 -14.82 -7.25 -2.32
C ALA A 73 -14.25 -8.13 -3.45
N HIS A 74 -12.98 -8.56 -3.37
CA HIS A 74 -12.39 -9.45 -4.37
C HIS A 74 -13.06 -10.83 -4.37
N VAL A 75 -13.39 -11.37 -3.20
CA VAL A 75 -14.17 -12.63 -3.08
C VAL A 75 -15.54 -12.49 -3.74
N VAL A 76 -16.27 -11.39 -3.47
CA VAL A 76 -17.60 -11.16 -4.08
C VAL A 76 -17.51 -11.13 -5.60
N VAL A 77 -16.54 -10.40 -6.17
CA VAL A 77 -16.35 -10.32 -7.63
C VAL A 77 -16.00 -11.70 -8.21
N ALA A 78 -15.13 -12.47 -7.55
CA ALA A 78 -14.78 -13.82 -7.96
C ALA A 78 -15.98 -14.79 -7.92
N VAL A 79 -16.78 -14.74 -6.85
CA VAL A 79 -17.99 -15.57 -6.71
C VAL A 79 -19.02 -15.22 -7.77
N ILE A 80 -19.26 -13.93 -8.04
CA ILE A 80 -20.16 -13.50 -9.11
C ILE A 80 -19.71 -14.08 -10.46
N ALA A 81 -18.42 -13.94 -10.79
CA ALA A 81 -17.88 -14.49 -12.04
C ALA A 81 -18.02 -16.02 -12.11
N ALA A 82 -17.76 -16.72 -11.01
CA ALA A 82 -17.91 -18.16 -10.92
C ALA A 82 -19.38 -18.61 -11.10
N VAL A 83 -20.34 -17.87 -10.54
CA VAL A 83 -21.78 -18.11 -10.76
C VAL A 83 -22.15 -17.89 -12.22
N VAL A 84 -21.60 -16.88 -12.88
CA VAL A 84 -21.81 -16.66 -14.33
C VAL A 84 -21.24 -17.83 -15.14
N VAL A 85 -20.02 -18.28 -14.84
CA VAL A 85 -19.38 -19.41 -15.55
C VAL A 85 -20.16 -20.70 -15.37
N GLN A 86 -20.75 -20.96 -14.19
CA GLN A 86 -21.61 -22.12 -13.95
C GLN A 86 -22.84 -22.18 -14.86
N ARG A 87 -23.24 -21.06 -15.48
CA ARG A 87 -24.36 -21.02 -16.44
C ARG A 87 -23.94 -21.26 -17.89
N THR A 88 -22.67 -21.57 -18.13
CA THR A 88 -22.13 -21.78 -19.48
C THR A 88 -21.99 -23.28 -19.79
N PRO A 89 -22.02 -23.70 -21.07
CA PRO A 89 -21.76 -25.10 -21.45
C PRO A 89 -20.36 -25.59 -21.07
N ALA A 90 -19.41 -24.67 -20.82
CA ALA A 90 -18.05 -25.00 -20.39
C ALA A 90 -17.95 -25.32 -18.90
N ALA A 91 -19.04 -25.20 -18.12
CA ALA A 91 -19.03 -25.35 -16.68
C ALA A 91 -18.62 -26.76 -16.25
N ASN A 92 -17.54 -26.82 -15.48
CA ASN A 92 -17.10 -27.99 -14.73
C ASN A 92 -16.33 -27.53 -13.48
N PRO A 93 -16.09 -28.40 -12.48
CA PRO A 93 -15.43 -28.01 -11.24
C PRO A 93 -14.09 -27.28 -11.46
N THR A 94 -13.30 -27.72 -12.45
CA THR A 94 -12.01 -27.10 -12.79
C THR A 94 -12.20 -25.67 -13.30
N THR A 95 -13.07 -25.44 -14.28
CA THR A 95 -13.33 -24.09 -14.83
C THR A 95 -13.88 -23.14 -13.77
N VAL A 96 -14.74 -23.60 -12.87
CA VAL A 96 -15.28 -22.79 -11.75
C VAL A 96 -14.17 -22.42 -10.78
N THR A 97 -13.31 -23.39 -10.42
CA THR A 97 -12.18 -23.17 -9.51
C THR A 97 -11.16 -22.21 -10.10
N LEU A 98 -10.78 -22.40 -11.37
CA LEU A 98 -9.89 -21.50 -12.09
C LEU A 98 -10.47 -20.10 -12.23
N THR A 99 -11.79 -19.98 -12.43
CA THR A 99 -12.47 -18.68 -12.46
C THR A 99 -12.41 -17.98 -11.10
N LEU A 100 -12.71 -18.70 -10.01
CA LEU A 100 -12.63 -18.14 -8.65
C LEU A 100 -11.22 -17.59 -8.38
N ILE A 101 -10.19 -18.39 -8.59
CA ILE A 101 -8.81 -18.01 -8.33
C ILE A 101 -8.37 -16.89 -9.28
N GLY A 102 -8.60 -17.06 -10.58
CA GLY A 102 -8.16 -16.12 -11.61
C GLY A 102 -8.81 -14.74 -11.46
N VAL A 103 -10.12 -14.68 -11.25
CA VAL A 103 -10.84 -13.42 -11.07
C VAL A 103 -10.50 -12.76 -9.73
N PHE A 104 -10.34 -13.54 -8.65
CA PHE A 104 -9.88 -13.01 -7.37
C PHE A 104 -8.51 -12.33 -7.52
N LEU A 105 -7.54 -13.02 -8.13
CA LEU A 105 -6.19 -12.49 -8.35
C LEU A 105 -6.18 -11.28 -9.28
N ALA A 106 -6.96 -11.32 -10.37
CA ALA A 106 -7.09 -10.21 -11.30
C ALA A 106 -7.71 -8.98 -10.62
N ALA A 107 -8.81 -9.14 -9.87
CA ALA A 107 -9.44 -8.06 -9.13
C ALA A 107 -8.48 -7.46 -8.07
N SER A 108 -7.76 -8.32 -7.36
CA SER A 108 -6.74 -7.93 -6.39
C SER A 108 -5.61 -7.12 -7.04
N PHE A 109 -5.08 -7.59 -8.18
CA PHE A 109 -4.04 -6.88 -8.92
C PHE A 109 -4.52 -5.52 -9.41
N VAL A 110 -5.71 -5.46 -10.01
CA VAL A 110 -6.30 -4.20 -10.51
C VAL A 110 -6.47 -3.20 -9.37
N ASP A 111 -7.02 -3.61 -8.23
CA ASP A 111 -7.23 -2.72 -7.08
C ASP A 111 -5.89 -2.28 -6.44
N ARG A 112 -4.97 -3.22 -6.18
CA ARG A 112 -3.73 -2.94 -5.44
C ARG A 112 -2.64 -2.31 -6.30
N VAL A 113 -2.65 -2.49 -7.61
CA VAL A 113 -1.64 -1.93 -8.52
C VAL A 113 -2.21 -0.75 -9.30
N ILE A 114 -3.31 -0.95 -10.03
CA ILE A 114 -3.82 0.08 -10.95
C ILE A 114 -4.58 1.16 -10.19
N VAL A 115 -5.63 0.79 -9.45
CA VAL A 115 -6.44 1.73 -8.66
C VAL A 115 -5.56 2.42 -7.61
N GLN A 116 -4.75 1.67 -6.87
CA GLN A 116 -3.86 2.26 -5.87
C GLN A 116 -2.80 3.20 -6.49
N ARG A 117 -2.28 2.92 -7.70
CA ARG A 117 -1.40 3.87 -8.42
C ARG A 117 -2.12 5.16 -8.77
N LEU A 118 -3.34 5.04 -9.30
CA LEU A 118 -4.13 6.17 -9.76
C LEU A 118 -4.68 7.01 -8.61
N PHE A 119 -5.08 6.43 -7.49
CA PHE A 119 -5.75 7.16 -6.40
C PHE A 119 -4.90 7.30 -5.14
N ALA A 120 -3.72 6.68 -5.12
CA ALA A 120 -2.90 6.53 -3.91
C ALA A 120 -3.67 5.85 -2.76
N ALA A 121 -4.66 5.02 -3.07
CA ALA A 121 -5.42 4.21 -2.15
C ALA A 121 -6.13 3.10 -2.95
N SER A 122 -6.15 1.89 -2.43
CA SER A 122 -7.08 0.83 -2.84
C SER A 122 -8.48 1.11 -2.29
N LEU A 123 -9.49 0.36 -2.75
CA LEU A 123 -10.90 0.64 -2.45
C LEU A 123 -11.21 0.73 -0.94
N GLY A 124 -10.87 -0.30 -0.16
CA GLY A 124 -11.13 -0.31 1.30
C GLY A 124 -10.33 0.75 2.05
N LYS A 125 -9.08 1.00 1.66
CA LYS A 125 -8.28 2.12 2.18
C LYS A 125 -8.95 3.45 1.88
N ALA A 126 -9.52 3.65 0.70
CA ALA A 126 -10.21 4.87 0.34
C ALA A 126 -11.47 5.07 1.20
N LEU A 127 -12.28 4.03 1.39
CA LEU A 127 -13.47 4.05 2.25
C LEU A 127 -13.13 4.45 3.69
N LEU A 128 -12.00 4.00 4.19
CA LEU A 128 -11.57 4.30 5.56
C LEU A 128 -10.73 5.57 5.66
N GLY A 129 -10.61 6.38 4.61
CA GLY A 129 -9.87 7.64 4.64
C GLY A 129 -8.35 7.45 4.79
N LEU A 130 -7.82 6.35 4.28
CA LEU A 130 -6.39 6.05 4.20
C LEU A 130 -5.82 6.46 2.84
N ARG A 131 -4.50 6.57 2.81
CA ARG A 131 -3.71 6.87 1.63
C ARG A 131 -2.36 6.15 1.73
N VAL A 132 -1.91 5.60 0.62
CA VAL A 132 -0.59 5.02 0.45
C VAL A 132 0.36 6.09 -0.06
N ILE A 133 1.51 6.21 0.57
CA ILE A 133 2.57 7.15 0.21
C ILE A 133 3.90 6.41 0.05
N ARG A 134 4.80 7.01 -0.73
CA ARG A 134 6.20 6.57 -0.76
C ARG A 134 6.93 7.01 0.50
N TYR A 135 7.76 6.13 1.03
CA TYR A 135 8.57 6.38 2.22
C TYR A 135 9.61 7.49 2.03
N ASP A 136 10.20 7.60 0.84
CA ASP A 136 11.26 8.57 0.56
C ASP A 136 10.77 10.01 0.33
N THR A 137 9.60 10.16 -0.29
CA THR A 137 9.11 11.45 -0.81
C THR A 137 7.76 11.87 -0.24
N GLY A 138 7.04 10.98 0.45
CA GLY A 138 5.66 11.20 0.86
C GLY A 138 4.67 11.31 -0.31
N GLY A 139 5.15 11.12 -1.54
CA GLY A 139 4.40 11.25 -2.78
C GLY A 139 3.52 10.04 -3.07
N ARG A 140 2.90 10.03 -4.26
CA ARG A 140 2.08 8.90 -4.73
C ARG A 140 2.95 7.65 -4.95
N PRO A 141 2.43 6.43 -4.72
CA PRO A 141 3.14 5.19 -5.02
C PRO A 141 3.41 5.08 -6.52
N THR A 142 4.57 4.54 -6.92
CA THR A 142 4.89 4.23 -8.33
C THR A 142 4.54 2.77 -8.66
N LEU A 143 4.56 2.42 -9.95
CA LEU A 143 4.11 1.11 -10.41
C LEU A 143 4.90 -0.04 -9.79
N TRP A 144 6.24 0.01 -9.85
CA TRP A 144 7.07 -1.12 -9.40
C TRP A 144 6.98 -1.41 -7.89
N PRO A 145 7.02 -0.42 -6.98
CA PRO A 145 6.75 -0.66 -5.57
C PRO A 145 5.42 -1.38 -5.31
N LEU A 146 4.37 -1.02 -6.06
CA LEU A 146 3.05 -1.64 -5.91
C LEU A 146 3.04 -3.10 -6.36
N VAL A 147 3.62 -3.40 -7.52
CA VAL A 147 3.68 -4.79 -8.00
C VAL A 147 4.55 -5.64 -7.08
N LYS A 148 5.69 -5.13 -6.58
CA LYS A 148 6.51 -5.84 -5.59
C LYS A 148 5.74 -6.11 -4.30
N GLN A 149 5.03 -5.11 -3.78
CA GLN A 149 4.20 -5.27 -2.58
C GLN A 149 3.06 -6.27 -2.80
N TRP A 150 2.46 -6.29 -3.99
CA TRP A 150 1.42 -7.25 -4.37
C TRP A 150 1.98 -8.68 -4.45
N LEU A 151 3.12 -8.88 -5.12
CA LEU A 151 3.81 -10.18 -5.19
C LEU A 151 4.22 -10.68 -3.80
N PHE A 152 4.76 -9.81 -2.96
CA PHE A 152 5.12 -10.17 -1.58
C PHE A 152 3.90 -10.63 -0.78
N GLY A 153 2.77 -9.89 -0.89
CA GLY A 153 1.52 -10.29 -0.25
C GLY A 153 1.01 -11.65 -0.75
N PHE A 154 1.14 -11.92 -2.05
CA PHE A 154 0.80 -13.21 -2.64
C PHE A 154 1.66 -14.35 -2.07
N VAL A 155 2.98 -14.16 -2.01
CA VAL A 155 3.91 -15.16 -1.44
C VAL A 155 3.59 -15.43 0.03
N VAL A 156 3.39 -14.40 0.84
CA VAL A 156 3.06 -14.55 2.27
C VAL A 156 1.78 -15.35 2.46
N VAL A 157 0.73 -15.05 1.72
CA VAL A 157 -0.53 -15.80 1.80
C VAL A 157 -0.29 -17.25 1.40
N PHE A 158 0.37 -17.50 0.27
CA PHE A 158 0.63 -18.86 -0.19
C PHE A 158 1.46 -19.68 0.82
N SER A 159 2.48 -19.08 1.43
CA SER A 159 3.31 -19.72 2.46
C SER A 159 2.58 -20.04 3.76
N LEU A 160 1.37 -19.50 4.01
CA LEU A 160 0.56 -19.86 5.18
C LEU A 160 -0.31 -21.11 4.93
N PHE A 161 -0.45 -21.55 3.68
CA PHE A 161 -1.33 -22.66 3.27
C PHE A 161 -0.59 -23.84 2.61
N GLY A 162 0.74 -23.78 2.51
CA GLY A 162 1.61 -24.85 2.01
C GLY A 162 2.53 -25.37 3.12
#